data_AF-A0A848VJA4-F1
#
_entry.id   AF-A0A848VJA4-F1
#
_cell.length_a   1.000
_cell.length_b   1.000
_cell.length_c   1.000
_cell.angle_alpha   90.00
_cell.angle_beta   90.00
_cell.angle_gamma   90.00
#
_symmetry.space_group_name_H-M   'P 1'
#
loop_
_entity.id
_entity.type
_entity.pdbx_description
1 polymer ?
#
loop_
_entity_poly.entity_id
_entity_poly.type
_entity_poly.pdbx_seq_one_letter_code
_entity_poly.pdbx_strand_id
1 'polypeptide(L)'
;MSDAAATSVGRRSWLLVLALTIHVLEEVWTFPAWATLHFGTTTTEFFLVSHIPLFAVAIWCAWGASRSPAVGGSVWVLLAYVSALVVNVVFHLSATLILGEYGPGLATAVLVFLPVAWILGPATVRALSSAGARSAVGVGIVASMVVIWSLTTEAPTLRSSTLPSITDTAYLQADLWNDGQAEMAFYRVERTQNQYGQDADQQFLVGTYLVKHDFDPAAGSKATASSTDAVSAFKYALFYEFESLSYEYKRSWVANLRQADLAPLKASFASFDWCANQYREFVFGSDGAVDHLFRSDDYGNATDAWLLGPGVYPPAAIPVLIRGLDLSDGPVTFRVLTHEGSTVRATASLEGSEVRGGLDAQRISLSYDGVVESLIGEDTAPRELWWRSTGPDRRLIALEATDGRYSMELVELLRSPYWEEDVYERLEIIRERP
;
A
#
# COMPACT_ATOMS: atom_id res chain seq x y z
N MET A 1 -36.19 38.31 -23.36
CA MET A 1 -36.34 37.70 -22.02
C MET A 1 -36.50 38.84 -21.03
N SER A 2 -37.40 38.76 -20.05
CA SER A 2 -37.46 39.82 -19.02
C SER A 2 -36.24 39.73 -18.10
N ASP A 3 -35.67 40.87 -17.69
CA ASP A 3 -34.48 40.93 -16.81
C ASP A 3 -34.68 40.16 -15.49
N ALA A 4 -35.93 39.98 -15.05
CA ALA A 4 -36.30 39.20 -13.88
C ALA A 4 -36.01 37.69 -14.01
N ALA A 5 -36.24 37.09 -15.19
CA ALA A 5 -35.94 35.67 -15.40
C ALA A 5 -34.41 35.43 -15.44
N ALA A 6 -33.71 36.38 -16.04
CA ALA A 6 -32.28 36.38 -16.25
C ALA A 6 -31.50 36.43 -14.91
N THR A 7 -31.90 37.34 -14.02
CA THR A 7 -31.36 37.47 -12.66
C THR A 7 -31.65 36.27 -11.77
N SER A 8 -32.76 35.56 -12.00
CA SER A 8 -33.12 34.35 -11.24
C SER A 8 -32.20 33.15 -11.53
N VAL A 9 -31.73 32.99 -12.77
CA VAL A 9 -30.80 31.90 -13.16
C VAL A 9 -29.43 32.12 -12.54
N GLY A 10 -28.91 33.35 -12.61
CA GLY A 10 -27.60 33.69 -12.04
C GLY A 10 -27.52 33.40 -10.54
N ARG A 11 -28.49 33.85 -9.73
CA ARG A 11 -28.47 33.54 -8.29
C ARG A 11 -28.56 32.05 -7.98
N ARG A 12 -29.38 31.31 -8.73
CA ARG A 12 -29.55 29.86 -8.51
C ARG A 12 -28.33 29.06 -8.96
N SER A 13 -27.56 29.52 -9.94
CA SER A 13 -26.40 28.78 -10.46
C SER A 13 -25.30 28.53 -9.42
N TRP A 14 -25.25 29.29 -8.33
CA TRP A 14 -24.36 29.00 -7.19
C TRP A 14 -24.72 27.69 -6.46
N LEU A 15 -25.95 27.20 -6.61
CA LEU A 15 -26.33 25.87 -6.12
C LEU A 15 -25.53 24.75 -6.79
N LEU A 16 -25.08 24.94 -8.03
CA LEU A 16 -24.20 23.98 -8.70
C LEU A 16 -22.86 23.85 -7.98
N VAL A 17 -22.25 24.98 -7.63
CA VAL A 17 -20.95 25.01 -6.93
C VAL A 17 -21.08 24.34 -5.57
N LEU A 18 -22.11 24.69 -4.80
CA LEU A 18 -22.37 24.07 -3.50
C LEU A 18 -22.62 22.57 -3.61
N ALA A 19 -23.42 22.14 -4.59
CA ALA A 19 -23.70 20.73 -4.82
C ALA A 19 -22.42 19.95 -5.12
N LEU A 20 -21.58 20.48 -6.01
CA LEU A 20 -20.30 19.87 -6.36
C LEU A 20 -19.37 19.77 -5.14
N THR A 21 -19.31 20.80 -4.29
CA THR A 21 -18.54 20.75 -3.04
C THR A 21 -19.01 19.61 -2.14
N ILE A 22 -20.33 19.49 -1.92
CA ILE A 22 -20.88 18.46 -1.03
C ILE A 22 -20.59 17.06 -1.58
N HIS A 23 -20.76 16.85 -2.89
CA HIS A 23 -20.50 15.57 -3.53
C HIS A 23 -19.03 15.17 -3.46
N VAL A 24 -18.11 16.08 -3.79
CA VAL A 24 -16.66 15.82 -3.71
C VAL A 24 -16.22 15.52 -2.28
N LEU A 25 -16.82 16.16 -1.27
CA LEU A 25 -16.53 15.86 0.14
C LEU A 25 -17.00 14.46 0.56
N GLU A 26 -18.08 13.95 -0.02
CA GLU A 26 -18.50 12.56 0.18
C GLU A 26 -17.50 11.59 -0.47
N GLU A 27 -17.12 11.88 -1.72
CA GLU A 27 -16.36 10.94 -2.55
C GLU A 27 -14.86 10.90 -2.23
N VAL A 28 -14.23 12.02 -1.87
CA VAL A 28 -12.77 12.14 -1.78
C VAL A 28 -12.10 11.07 -0.90
N TRP A 29 -12.82 10.57 0.10
CA TRP A 29 -12.29 9.60 1.06
C TRP A 29 -12.41 8.15 0.61
N THR A 30 -13.41 7.81 -0.21
CA THR A 30 -13.78 6.40 -0.46
C THR A 30 -13.99 6.08 -1.94
N PHE A 31 -14.42 7.05 -2.76
CA PHE A 31 -14.66 6.84 -4.18
C PHE A 31 -13.41 6.40 -4.96
N PRO A 32 -12.20 6.96 -4.76
CA PRO A 32 -11.01 6.52 -5.49
C PRO A 32 -10.69 5.03 -5.30
N ALA A 33 -10.77 4.55 -4.05
CA ALA A 33 -10.53 3.15 -3.71
C ALA A 33 -11.63 2.25 -4.29
N TRP A 34 -12.90 2.66 -4.12
CA TRP A 34 -14.05 1.94 -4.67
C TRP A 34 -14.03 1.85 -6.20
N ALA A 35 -13.71 2.96 -6.89
CA ALA A 35 -13.59 2.99 -8.33
C ALA A 35 -12.42 2.11 -8.82
N THR A 36 -11.31 2.09 -8.07
CA THR A 36 -10.18 1.19 -8.33
C THR A 36 -10.57 -0.27 -8.30
N LEU A 37 -11.35 -0.66 -7.30
CA LEU A 37 -11.80 -2.04 -7.12
C LEU A 37 -12.69 -2.53 -8.27
N HIS A 38 -13.56 -1.67 -8.83
CA HIS A 38 -14.61 -2.11 -9.76
C HIS A 38 -14.42 -1.71 -11.23
N PHE A 39 -13.71 -0.62 -11.51
CA PHE A 39 -13.62 -0.07 -12.86
C PHE A 39 -12.19 0.03 -13.38
N GLY A 40 -11.20 0.10 -12.49
CA GLY A 40 -9.78 0.24 -12.85
C GLY A 40 -9.12 1.37 -12.07
N THR A 41 -7.79 1.47 -12.16
CA THR A 41 -6.97 2.25 -11.21
C THR A 41 -7.33 3.75 -11.17
N THR A 42 -7.81 4.23 -10.03
CA THR A 42 -8.04 5.65 -9.72
C THR A 42 -7.34 6.02 -8.40
N THR A 43 -6.56 7.10 -8.38
CA THR A 43 -5.92 7.57 -7.15
C THR A 43 -6.66 8.77 -6.56
N THR A 44 -6.55 8.98 -5.24
CA THR A 44 -7.08 10.19 -4.58
C THR A 44 -6.46 11.45 -5.16
N GLU A 45 -5.18 11.41 -5.55
CA GLU A 45 -4.52 12.54 -6.24
C GLU A 45 -5.16 12.83 -7.59
N PHE A 46 -5.33 11.81 -8.44
CA PHE A 46 -5.98 11.98 -9.73
C PHE A 46 -7.42 12.49 -9.57
N PHE A 47 -8.15 11.96 -8.58
CA PHE A 47 -9.48 12.45 -8.23
C PHE A 47 -9.44 13.94 -7.88
N LEU A 48 -8.57 14.38 -6.96
CA LEU A 48 -8.47 15.80 -6.60
C LEU A 48 -8.09 16.70 -7.80
N VAL A 49 -7.08 16.29 -8.58
CA VAL A 49 -6.59 17.06 -9.73
C VAL A 49 -7.65 17.17 -10.83
N SER A 50 -8.36 16.10 -11.14
CA SER A 50 -9.43 16.10 -12.15
C SER A 50 -10.63 16.95 -11.74
N HIS A 51 -10.86 17.18 -10.45
CA HIS A 51 -11.95 18.01 -9.94
C HIS A 51 -11.64 19.52 -9.94
N ILE A 52 -10.36 19.93 -9.95
CA ILE A 52 -9.96 21.35 -10.07
C ILE A 52 -10.59 22.04 -11.30
N PRO A 53 -10.44 21.52 -12.54
CA PRO A 53 -11.05 22.14 -13.70
C PRO A 53 -12.58 22.12 -13.63
N LEU A 54 -13.18 21.08 -13.03
CA LEU A 54 -14.63 20.99 -12.83
C LEU A 54 -15.16 22.10 -11.92
N PHE A 55 -14.47 22.40 -10.80
CA PHE A 55 -14.80 23.54 -9.94
C PHE A 55 -14.60 24.88 -10.64
N ALA A 56 -13.50 25.04 -11.39
CA ALA A 56 -13.21 26.27 -12.11
C ALA A 56 -14.32 26.59 -13.13
N VAL A 57 -14.77 25.59 -13.90
CA VAL A 57 -15.87 25.73 -14.86
C VAL A 57 -17.19 26.03 -14.15
N ALA A 58 -17.50 25.34 -13.04
CA ALA A 58 -18.74 25.58 -12.28
C ALA A 58 -18.80 27.02 -11.73
N ILE A 59 -17.70 27.51 -11.15
CA ILE A 59 -17.57 28.89 -10.63
C ILE A 59 -17.69 29.90 -11.77
N TRP A 60 -16.99 29.66 -12.90
CA TRP A 60 -17.06 30.54 -14.07
C TRP A 60 -18.48 30.66 -14.63
N CYS A 61 -19.19 29.54 -14.75
CA CYS A 61 -20.59 29.52 -15.19
C CYS A 61 -21.49 30.29 -14.22
N ALA A 62 -21.35 30.04 -12.92
CA ALA A 62 -22.17 30.69 -11.90
C ALA A 62 -21.96 32.20 -11.86
N TRP A 63 -20.71 32.63 -11.94
CA TRP A 63 -20.34 34.04 -12.02
C TRP A 63 -20.83 34.70 -13.31
N GLY A 64 -20.62 34.05 -14.46
CA GLY A 64 -21.05 34.56 -15.77
C GLY A 64 -22.56 34.72 -15.86
N ALA A 65 -23.32 33.71 -15.42
CA ALA A 65 -24.79 33.76 -15.35
C ALA A 65 -25.28 34.84 -14.37
N SER A 66 -24.51 35.16 -13.33
CA SER A 66 -24.84 36.22 -12.36
C SER A 66 -24.61 37.65 -12.89
N ARG A 67 -23.64 37.87 -13.78
CA ARG A 67 -23.28 39.22 -14.26
C ARG A 67 -23.96 39.63 -15.55
N SER A 68 -24.17 38.71 -16.47
CA SER A 68 -24.73 39.04 -17.78
C SER A 68 -25.49 37.85 -18.34
N PRO A 69 -26.75 37.66 -17.93
CA PRO A 69 -27.56 36.55 -18.41
C PRO A 69 -27.91 36.63 -19.90
N ALA A 70 -27.56 37.73 -20.58
CA ALA A 70 -27.56 37.84 -22.05
C ALA A 70 -26.40 37.08 -22.73
N VAL A 71 -25.37 36.67 -21.98
CA VAL A 71 -24.25 35.87 -22.50
C VAL A 71 -24.70 34.41 -22.55
N GLY A 72 -25.30 34.03 -23.68
CA GLY A 72 -25.80 32.65 -23.89
C GLY A 72 -24.76 31.56 -23.63
N GLY A 73 -23.46 31.87 -23.72
CA GLY A 73 -22.38 30.91 -23.47
C GLY A 73 -22.32 30.37 -22.04
N SER A 74 -22.43 31.21 -21.00
CA SER A 74 -22.35 30.74 -19.61
C SER A 74 -23.56 29.90 -19.22
N VAL A 75 -24.75 30.28 -19.70
CA VAL A 75 -26.00 29.53 -19.52
C VAL A 75 -25.96 28.20 -20.30
N TRP A 76 -25.34 28.19 -21.48
CA TRP A 76 -25.14 26.99 -22.27
C TRP A 76 -24.22 25.99 -21.55
N VAL A 77 -23.05 26.43 -21.06
CA VAL A 77 -22.13 25.56 -20.31
C VAL A 77 -22.79 25.10 -19.00
N LEU A 78 -23.55 25.96 -18.33
CA LEU A 78 -24.31 25.60 -17.13
C LEU A 78 -25.31 24.47 -17.41
N LEU A 79 -26.06 24.53 -18.52
CA LEU A 79 -26.99 23.45 -18.89
C LEU A 79 -26.25 22.16 -19.28
N ALA A 80 -25.10 22.26 -19.95
CA ALA A 80 -24.26 21.10 -20.22
C ALA A 80 -23.80 20.43 -18.92
N TYR A 81 -23.33 21.23 -17.95
CA TYR A 81 -22.91 20.75 -16.64
C TYR A 81 -24.06 20.08 -15.88
N VAL A 82 -25.23 20.72 -15.82
CA VAL A 82 -26.44 20.14 -15.19
C VAL A 82 -26.81 18.80 -15.83
N SER A 83 -26.67 18.67 -17.15
CA SER A 83 -26.94 17.41 -17.86
C SER A 83 -25.90 16.34 -17.51
N ALA A 84 -24.63 16.70 -17.35
CA ALA A 84 -23.58 15.80 -16.88
C ALA A 84 -23.86 15.29 -15.45
N LEU A 85 -24.38 16.15 -14.55
CA LEU A 85 -24.78 15.72 -13.21
C LEU A 85 -25.87 14.65 -13.26
N VAL A 86 -26.87 14.79 -14.13
CA VAL A 86 -27.93 13.78 -14.27
C VAL A 86 -27.36 12.44 -14.72
N VAL A 87 -26.39 12.43 -15.64
CA VAL A 87 -25.71 11.20 -16.05
C VAL A 87 -24.90 10.60 -14.91
N ASN A 88 -24.22 11.42 -14.11
CA ASN A 88 -23.52 10.97 -12.90
C ASN A 88 -24.49 10.33 -11.88
N VAL A 89 -25.69 10.90 -11.66
CA VAL A 89 -26.73 10.27 -10.83
C VAL A 89 -27.10 8.87 -11.33
N VAL A 90 -27.30 8.74 -12.65
CA VAL A 90 -27.60 7.44 -13.26
C VAL A 90 -26.44 6.47 -13.07
N PHE A 91 -25.20 6.92 -13.18
CA PHE A 91 -24.01 6.09 -12.93
C PHE A 91 -23.98 5.53 -11.51
N HIS A 92 -24.02 6.37 -10.47
CA HIS A 92 -23.94 5.88 -9.08
C HIS A 92 -25.09 4.94 -8.74
N LEU A 93 -26.31 5.28 -9.18
CA LEU A 93 -27.49 4.45 -8.94
C LEU A 93 -27.34 3.08 -9.63
N SER A 94 -26.94 3.08 -10.90
CA SER A 94 -26.80 1.83 -11.67
C SER A 94 -25.66 0.97 -11.16
N ALA A 95 -24.50 1.58 -10.85
CA ALA A 95 -23.34 0.87 -10.32
C ALA A 95 -23.66 0.22 -8.97
N THR A 96 -24.33 0.96 -8.07
CA THR A 96 -24.78 0.41 -6.78
C THR A 96 -25.71 -0.79 -6.97
N LEU A 97 -26.68 -0.70 -7.89
CA LEU A 97 -27.63 -1.78 -8.16
C LEU A 97 -26.98 -3.00 -8.80
N ILE A 98 -26.02 -2.79 -9.71
CA ILE A 98 -25.33 -3.87 -10.43
C ILE A 98 -24.32 -4.59 -9.53
N LEU A 99 -23.55 -3.84 -8.75
CA LEU A 99 -22.50 -4.37 -7.87
C LEU A 99 -23.07 -4.94 -6.56
N GLY A 100 -24.29 -4.53 -6.17
CA GLY A 100 -24.93 -5.02 -4.95
C GLY A 100 -24.36 -4.40 -3.67
N GLU A 101 -23.63 -3.29 -3.79
CA GLU A 101 -22.97 -2.59 -2.70
C GLU A 101 -23.07 -1.07 -2.88
N TYR A 102 -22.92 -0.32 -1.79
CA TYR A 102 -23.03 1.15 -1.80
C TYR A 102 -21.87 1.78 -2.56
N GLY A 103 -22.16 2.43 -3.69
CA GLY A 103 -21.18 3.27 -4.37
C GLY A 103 -21.02 4.64 -3.69
N PRO A 104 -19.81 5.03 -3.23
CA PRO A 104 -19.56 6.38 -2.74
C PRO A 104 -20.03 7.43 -3.74
N GLY A 105 -20.65 8.51 -3.25
CA GLY A 105 -21.27 9.55 -4.08
C GLY A 105 -22.76 9.32 -4.35
N LEU A 106 -23.31 8.11 -4.11
CA LEU A 106 -24.73 7.81 -4.35
C LEU A 106 -25.66 8.73 -3.55
N ALA A 107 -25.40 8.91 -2.26
CA ALA A 107 -26.27 9.70 -1.39
C ALA A 107 -26.37 11.14 -1.88
N THR A 108 -25.25 11.80 -2.16
CA THR A 108 -25.26 13.18 -2.65
C THR A 108 -25.70 13.29 -4.11
N ALA A 109 -25.45 12.29 -4.96
CA ALA A 109 -25.99 12.26 -6.31
C ALA A 109 -27.54 12.30 -6.28
N VAL A 110 -28.18 11.46 -5.47
CA VAL A 110 -29.64 11.40 -5.38
C VAL A 110 -30.22 12.58 -4.59
N LEU A 111 -29.64 12.92 -3.44
CA LEU A 111 -30.20 13.91 -2.51
C LEU A 111 -29.79 15.35 -2.82
N VAL A 112 -28.75 15.57 -3.60
CA VAL A 112 -28.21 16.92 -3.90
C VAL A 112 -28.20 17.20 -5.40
N PHE A 113 -27.57 16.37 -6.23
CA PHE A 113 -27.49 16.63 -7.67
C PHE A 113 -28.84 16.62 -8.35
N LEU A 114 -29.68 15.62 -8.08
CA LEU A 114 -30.99 15.51 -8.72
C LEU A 114 -31.92 16.71 -8.39
N PRO A 115 -32.06 17.18 -7.13
CA PRO A 115 -32.79 18.41 -6.83
C PRO A 115 -32.21 19.66 -7.50
N VAL A 116 -30.88 19.82 -7.53
CA VAL A 116 -30.25 20.97 -8.18
C VAL A 116 -30.49 20.96 -9.70
N ALA A 117 -30.41 19.79 -10.33
CA ALA A 117 -30.74 19.63 -11.74
C ALA A 117 -32.21 19.97 -12.03
N TRP A 118 -33.13 19.56 -11.16
CA TRP A 118 -34.55 19.89 -11.26
C TRP A 118 -34.83 21.41 -11.15
N ILE A 119 -34.10 22.12 -10.28
CA ILE A 119 -34.25 23.57 -10.09
C ILE A 119 -33.63 24.35 -11.26
N LEU A 120 -32.43 23.96 -11.71
CA LEU A 120 -31.65 24.70 -12.70
C LEU A 120 -32.03 24.36 -14.14
N GLY A 121 -32.26 23.09 -14.46
CA GLY A 121 -32.46 22.60 -15.82
C GLY A 121 -33.59 23.32 -16.59
N PRO A 122 -34.83 23.39 -16.05
CA PRO A 122 -35.91 24.09 -16.74
C PRO A 122 -35.64 25.60 -16.91
N ALA A 123 -34.93 26.21 -15.97
CA ALA A 123 -34.61 27.63 -16.02
C ALA A 123 -33.57 27.94 -17.10
N THR A 124 -32.54 27.10 -17.24
CA THR A 124 -31.51 27.24 -18.28
C THR A 124 -32.02 26.87 -19.67
N VAL A 125 -32.88 25.85 -19.79
CA VAL A 125 -33.55 25.48 -21.06
C VAL A 125 -34.38 26.65 -21.60
N ARG A 126 -35.16 27.32 -20.75
CA ARG A 126 -35.95 28.49 -21.15
C ARG A 126 -35.12 29.71 -21.55
N ALA A 127 -33.86 29.77 -21.09
CA ALA A 127 -32.95 30.87 -21.37
C ALA A 127 -32.14 30.67 -22.66
N LEU A 128 -32.24 29.52 -23.31
CA LEU A 128 -31.53 29.18 -24.55
C LEU A 128 -32.51 28.99 -25.71
N SER A 129 -32.02 29.12 -26.94
CA SER A 129 -32.75 28.65 -28.11
C SER A 129 -32.89 27.13 -28.05
N SER A 130 -33.90 26.55 -28.71
CA SER A 130 -34.10 25.10 -28.73
C SER A 130 -32.89 24.34 -29.28
N ALA A 131 -32.18 24.92 -30.26
CA ALA A 131 -30.94 24.36 -30.79
C ALA A 131 -29.80 24.43 -29.76
N GLY A 132 -29.64 25.58 -29.08
CA GLY A 132 -28.63 25.75 -28.03
C GLY A 132 -28.87 24.83 -26.82
N ALA A 133 -30.12 24.66 -26.40
CA ALA A 133 -30.46 23.76 -25.30
C ALA A 133 -30.14 22.30 -25.64
N ARG A 134 -30.52 21.83 -26.84
CA ARG A 134 -30.21 20.46 -27.30
C ARG A 134 -28.71 20.21 -27.39
N SER A 135 -27.95 21.16 -27.93
CA SER A 135 -26.49 21.00 -28.03
C SER A 135 -25.81 21.00 -26.65
N ALA A 136 -26.26 21.83 -25.71
CA ALA A 136 -25.76 21.82 -24.34
C ALA A 136 -25.99 20.46 -23.67
N VAL A 137 -27.22 19.94 -23.74
CA VAL A 137 -27.57 18.62 -23.18
C VAL A 137 -26.73 17.52 -23.81
N GLY A 138 -26.59 17.51 -25.13
CA GLY A 138 -25.79 16.51 -25.84
C GLY A 138 -24.31 16.53 -25.42
N VAL A 139 -23.70 17.72 -25.31
CA VAL A 139 -22.31 17.88 -24.85
C VAL A 139 -22.15 17.42 -23.41
N GLY A 140 -23.09 17.78 -22.53
CA GLY A 140 -23.07 17.34 -21.13
C GLY A 140 -23.10 15.82 -20.99
N ILE A 141 -23.98 15.15 -21.74
CA ILE A 141 -24.08 13.69 -21.75
C ILE A 141 -22.78 13.07 -22.27
N VAL A 142 -22.27 13.51 -23.42
CA VAL A 142 -21.04 12.95 -24.01
C VAL A 142 -19.84 13.15 -23.09
N ALA A 143 -19.67 14.34 -22.52
CA ALA A 143 -18.57 14.60 -21.59
C ALA A 143 -18.63 13.69 -20.36
N SER A 144 -19.80 13.49 -19.76
CA SER A 144 -19.97 12.59 -18.62
C SER A 144 -19.71 11.14 -18.98
N MET A 145 -20.18 10.67 -20.15
CA MET A 145 -19.90 9.33 -20.64
C MET A 145 -18.41 9.10 -20.91
N VAL A 146 -17.68 10.11 -21.39
CA VAL A 146 -16.21 10.02 -21.55
C VAL A 146 -15.52 9.89 -20.18
N VAL A 147 -15.98 10.63 -19.17
CA VAL A 147 -15.45 10.49 -17.80
C VAL A 147 -15.72 9.10 -17.25
N ILE A 148 -16.97 8.60 -17.34
CA ILE A 148 -17.31 7.24 -16.90
C ILE A 148 -16.51 6.19 -17.67
N TRP A 149 -16.39 6.34 -18.98
CA TRP A 149 -15.58 5.44 -19.80
C TRP A 149 -14.11 5.47 -19.39
N SER A 150 -13.58 6.64 -19.04
CA SER A 150 -12.20 6.77 -18.57
C SER A 150 -11.94 6.04 -17.25
N LEU A 151 -12.98 5.77 -16.45
CA LEU A 151 -12.88 4.90 -15.28
C LEU A 151 -12.69 3.43 -15.67
N THR A 152 -13.24 3.01 -16.82
CA THR A 152 -13.25 1.61 -17.30
C THR A 152 -12.09 1.27 -18.22
N THR A 153 -11.52 2.26 -18.89
CA THR A 153 -10.21 2.11 -19.51
C THR A 153 -9.20 2.12 -18.38
N GLU A 154 -8.16 1.28 -18.41
CA GLU A 154 -6.98 1.52 -17.58
C GLU A 154 -6.67 3.00 -17.71
N ALA A 155 -6.88 3.77 -16.64
CA ALA A 155 -6.39 5.13 -16.60
C ALA A 155 -4.95 5.00 -17.08
N PRO A 156 -4.49 5.80 -18.08
CA PRO A 156 -3.08 5.81 -18.39
C PRO A 156 -2.47 6.02 -17.03
N THR A 157 -1.84 4.95 -16.52
CA THR A 157 -1.33 4.99 -15.17
C THR A 157 -0.59 6.29 -15.19
N LEU A 158 -0.90 7.20 -14.26
CA LEU A 158 0.14 8.10 -13.80
C LEU A 158 1.19 7.10 -13.39
N ARG A 159 2.03 6.70 -14.37
CA ARG A 159 2.95 5.57 -14.30
C ARG A 159 3.54 5.81 -12.96
N SER A 160 3.27 4.90 -12.02
CA SER A 160 3.77 4.92 -10.64
C SER A 160 4.99 5.79 -10.73
N SER A 161 4.88 7.06 -10.29
CA SER A 161 5.92 8.05 -10.57
C SER A 161 7.17 7.31 -10.20
N THR A 162 8.04 7.07 -11.19
CA THR A 162 9.09 6.05 -11.12
C THR A 162 9.97 6.44 -9.97
N LEU A 163 9.57 6.03 -8.76
CA LEU A 163 10.36 6.19 -7.58
C LEU A 163 11.60 5.40 -7.96
N PRO A 164 12.77 6.04 -7.94
CA PRO A 164 14.01 5.34 -8.19
C PRO A 164 13.96 4.05 -7.39
N SER A 165 14.24 2.92 -8.05
CA SER A 165 14.34 1.65 -7.35
C SER A 165 15.27 1.86 -6.17
N ILE A 166 14.80 1.61 -4.95
CA ILE A 166 15.65 1.68 -3.76
C ILE A 166 16.50 0.42 -3.61
N THR A 167 16.36 -0.54 -4.53
CA THR A 167 17.04 -1.82 -4.52
C THR A 167 17.95 -2.00 -5.73
N ASP A 168 19.05 -2.71 -5.50
CA ASP A 168 20.02 -3.11 -6.51
C ASP A 168 19.53 -4.34 -7.28
N THR A 169 19.00 -4.11 -8.48
CA THR A 169 18.49 -5.18 -9.35
C THR A 169 19.54 -6.23 -9.69
N ALA A 170 20.83 -5.86 -9.81
CA ALA A 170 21.89 -6.80 -10.16
C ALA A 170 22.10 -7.83 -9.04
N TYR A 171 22.02 -7.39 -7.78
CA TYR A 171 22.03 -8.30 -6.63
C TYR A 171 20.81 -9.22 -6.61
N LEU A 172 19.60 -8.68 -6.81
CA LEU A 172 18.37 -9.44 -6.72
C LEU A 172 18.22 -10.51 -7.81
N GLN A 173 18.82 -10.26 -8.98
CA GLN A 173 18.77 -11.17 -10.14
C GLN A 173 20.04 -12.01 -10.31
N ALA A 174 20.99 -11.94 -9.38
CA ALA A 174 22.23 -12.70 -9.44
C ALA A 174 21.98 -14.21 -9.55
N ASP A 175 22.86 -14.92 -10.28
CA ASP A 175 22.78 -16.37 -10.51
C ASP A 175 22.73 -17.18 -9.22
N LEU A 176 23.28 -16.66 -8.13
CA LEU A 176 23.26 -17.31 -6.82
C LEU A 176 21.83 -17.55 -6.31
N TRP A 177 20.83 -16.79 -6.76
CA TRP A 177 19.42 -17.02 -6.39
C TRP A 177 18.72 -18.05 -7.29
N ASN A 178 19.38 -18.49 -8.36
CA ASN A 178 18.86 -19.42 -9.36
C ASN A 178 19.57 -20.79 -9.32
N ASP A 179 20.39 -21.04 -8.31
CA ASP A 179 21.21 -22.25 -8.16
C ASP A 179 20.44 -23.45 -7.57
N GLY A 180 19.15 -23.29 -7.28
CA GLY A 180 18.33 -24.32 -6.66
C GLY A 180 18.64 -24.54 -5.19
N GLN A 181 19.26 -23.59 -4.49
CA GLN A 181 19.56 -23.69 -3.06
C GLN A 181 18.85 -22.60 -2.27
N ALA A 182 18.55 -22.90 -1.01
CA ALA A 182 18.20 -21.89 -0.01
C ALA A 182 19.45 -21.49 0.76
N GLU A 183 19.51 -20.23 1.17
CA GLU A 183 20.39 -19.80 2.24
C GLU A 183 19.70 -20.06 3.57
N MET A 184 20.41 -20.72 4.46
CA MET A 184 20.02 -20.90 5.85
C MET A 184 21.04 -20.22 6.74
N ALA A 185 20.60 -19.31 7.59
CA ALA A 185 21.49 -18.60 8.49
C ALA A 185 20.95 -18.66 9.92
N PHE A 186 21.85 -18.93 10.85
CA PHE A 186 21.56 -19.02 12.28
C PHE A 186 22.25 -17.91 13.02
N TYR A 187 21.51 -17.27 13.92
CA TYR A 187 21.97 -16.12 14.66
C TYR A 187 21.81 -16.34 16.14
N ARG A 188 22.75 -15.79 16.91
CA ARG A 188 22.61 -15.62 18.35
C ARG A 188 21.95 -14.28 18.60
N VAL A 189 20.85 -14.28 19.33
CA VAL A 189 20.16 -13.07 19.76
C VAL A 189 20.38 -12.85 21.24
N GLU A 190 20.61 -11.59 21.61
CA GLU A 190 20.62 -11.13 22.99
C GLU A 190 19.60 -10.00 23.13
N ARG A 191 18.83 -10.00 24.21
CA ARG A 191 17.88 -8.95 24.57
C ARG A 191 17.99 -8.61 26.04
N THR A 192 17.69 -7.37 26.38
CA THR A 192 17.65 -6.90 27.78
C THR A 192 16.22 -6.68 28.30
N GLN A 193 15.21 -6.97 27.46
CA GLN A 193 13.81 -6.92 27.84
C GLN A 193 13.08 -8.19 27.39
N ASN A 194 12.13 -8.63 28.23
CA ASN A 194 11.21 -9.71 27.89
C ASN A 194 10.06 -9.22 26.99
N GLN A 195 9.19 -10.15 26.57
CA GLN A 195 8.04 -9.87 25.71
C GLN A 195 6.98 -8.93 26.32
N TYR A 196 7.09 -8.64 27.62
CA TYR A 196 6.22 -7.70 28.34
C TYR A 196 6.89 -6.34 28.56
N GLY A 197 8.08 -6.11 28.00
CA GLY A 197 8.86 -4.88 28.15
C GLY A 197 9.52 -4.72 29.53
N GLN A 198 9.64 -5.80 30.30
CA GLN A 198 10.32 -5.79 31.60
C GLN A 198 11.79 -6.14 31.43
N ASP A 199 12.65 -5.53 32.25
CA ASP A 199 14.10 -5.81 32.26
C ASP A 199 14.35 -7.30 32.52
N ALA A 200 14.95 -7.97 31.54
CA ALA A 200 15.31 -9.38 31.59
C ALA A 200 16.34 -9.69 30.50
N ASP A 201 17.46 -10.28 30.91
CA ASP A 201 18.45 -10.77 29.96
C ASP A 201 17.96 -12.07 29.33
N GLN A 202 17.74 -12.07 28.02
CA GLN A 202 17.34 -13.23 27.24
C GLN A 202 18.37 -13.50 26.15
N GLN A 203 18.72 -14.77 25.98
CA GLN A 203 19.58 -15.22 24.89
C GLN A 203 18.96 -16.46 24.25
N PHE A 204 18.85 -16.45 22.92
CA PHE A 204 18.29 -17.57 22.16
C PHE A 204 18.87 -17.60 20.75
N LEU A 205 18.58 -18.67 20.02
CA LEU A 205 18.98 -18.83 18.62
C LEU A 205 17.83 -18.48 17.69
N VAL A 206 18.15 -17.82 16.59
CA VAL A 206 17.22 -17.55 15.49
C VAL A 206 17.67 -18.32 14.26
N GLY A 207 16.75 -19.07 13.66
CA GLY A 207 16.94 -19.68 12.35
C GLY A 207 16.28 -18.85 11.26
N THR A 208 16.95 -18.70 10.12
CA THR A 208 16.40 -18.00 8.95
C THR A 208 16.60 -18.80 7.68
N TYR A 209 15.61 -18.76 6.78
CA TYR A 209 15.63 -19.43 5.49
C TYR A 209 15.30 -18.39 4.41
N LEU A 210 16.20 -18.16 3.46
CA LEU A 210 15.99 -17.31 2.30
C LEU A 210 16.10 -18.16 1.03
N VAL A 211 15.00 -18.26 0.28
CA VAL A 211 14.93 -19.10 -0.93
C VAL A 211 14.20 -18.39 -2.05
N LYS A 212 14.64 -18.59 -3.29
CA LYS A 212 13.87 -18.17 -4.46
C LYS A 212 12.80 -19.23 -4.78
N HIS A 213 11.59 -18.79 -5.07
CA HIS A 213 10.51 -19.65 -5.55
C HIS A 213 9.57 -18.86 -6.48
N ASP A 214 8.64 -19.57 -7.12
CA ASP A 214 7.54 -18.92 -7.83
C ASP A 214 6.35 -18.72 -6.88
N PHE A 215 5.75 -17.54 -6.92
CA PHE A 215 4.62 -17.13 -6.10
C PHE A 215 3.45 -16.74 -7.00
N ASP A 216 2.23 -17.11 -6.61
CA ASP A 216 1.00 -16.73 -7.29
C ASP A 216 0.33 -15.62 -6.47
N PRO A 217 0.37 -14.35 -6.92
CA PRO A 217 -0.19 -13.23 -6.18
C PRO A 217 -1.70 -13.33 -5.99
N ALA A 218 -2.42 -13.88 -6.97
CA ALA A 218 -3.88 -14.01 -6.90
C ALA A 218 -4.30 -15.08 -5.88
N ALA A 219 -3.55 -16.18 -5.78
CA ALA A 219 -3.79 -17.22 -4.78
C ALA A 219 -3.17 -16.90 -3.40
N GLY A 220 -2.25 -15.94 -3.31
CA GLY A 220 -1.52 -15.62 -2.07
C GLY A 220 -0.65 -16.77 -1.57
N SER A 221 -0.11 -17.59 -2.48
CA SER A 221 0.62 -18.82 -2.15
C SER A 221 1.74 -19.13 -3.14
N LYS A 222 2.56 -20.15 -2.85
CA LYS A 222 3.54 -20.69 -3.81
C LYS A 222 2.80 -21.12 -5.09
N ALA A 223 3.34 -20.72 -6.24
CA ALA A 223 2.76 -21.06 -7.54
C ALA A 223 2.82 -22.58 -7.78
N THR A 224 1.83 -23.08 -8.50
CA THR A 224 1.75 -24.47 -8.94
C THR A 224 1.82 -24.53 -10.46
N ALA A 225 1.87 -25.74 -11.04
CA ALA A 225 1.89 -25.90 -12.50
C ALA A 225 0.67 -25.30 -13.22
N SER A 226 -0.42 -25.02 -12.49
CA SER A 226 -1.63 -24.38 -13.04
C SER A 226 -1.68 -22.87 -12.86
N SER A 227 -0.70 -22.25 -12.18
CA SER A 227 -0.67 -20.79 -11.97
C SER A 227 -0.32 -20.08 -13.28
N THR A 228 -1.20 -19.21 -13.76
CA THR A 228 -1.01 -18.43 -15.00
C THR A 228 -0.21 -17.15 -14.79
N ASP A 229 -0.24 -16.61 -13.56
CA ASP A 229 0.31 -15.29 -13.22
C ASP A 229 1.43 -15.40 -12.17
N ALA A 230 2.17 -16.51 -12.21
CA ALA A 230 3.28 -16.76 -11.31
C ALA A 230 4.41 -15.73 -11.50
N VAL A 231 4.94 -15.24 -10.38
CA VAL A 231 6.09 -14.32 -10.35
C VAL A 231 7.24 -14.91 -9.55
N SER A 232 8.47 -14.66 -9.98
CA SER A 232 9.65 -14.98 -9.18
C SER A 232 9.64 -14.17 -7.88
N ALA A 233 9.82 -14.84 -6.75
CA ALA A 233 9.82 -14.24 -5.43
C ALA A 233 10.95 -14.80 -4.55
N PHE A 234 11.36 -14.02 -3.56
CA PHE A 234 12.08 -14.49 -2.41
C PHE A 234 11.09 -14.83 -1.31
N LYS A 235 11.22 -16.02 -0.72
CA LYS A 235 10.61 -16.36 0.56
C LYS A 235 11.68 -16.26 1.64
N TYR A 236 11.47 -15.37 2.59
CA TYR A 236 12.24 -15.25 3.81
C TYR A 236 11.41 -15.76 4.98
N ALA A 237 11.94 -16.70 5.74
CA ALA A 237 11.37 -17.13 7.00
C ALA A 237 12.39 -16.89 8.12
N LEU A 238 11.94 -16.38 9.26
CA LEU A 238 12.70 -16.24 10.49
C LEU A 238 11.90 -16.90 11.60
N PHE A 239 12.52 -17.76 12.39
CA PHE A 239 11.86 -18.48 13.47
C PHE A 239 12.80 -18.70 14.66
N TYR A 240 12.21 -18.76 15.84
CA TYR A 240 12.93 -18.96 17.10
C TYR A 240 11.99 -19.33 18.23
N GLU A 241 12.57 -19.97 19.24
CA GLU A 241 11.93 -20.28 20.51
C GLU A 241 12.65 -19.54 21.66
N PHE A 242 11.89 -19.08 22.66
CA PHE A 242 12.46 -18.46 23.85
C PHE A 242 11.60 -18.65 25.09
N GLU A 243 12.23 -18.67 26.27
CA GLU A 243 11.55 -18.88 27.54
C GLU A 243 11.09 -17.57 28.19
N SER A 244 9.88 -17.60 28.73
CA SER A 244 9.17 -16.51 29.39
C SER A 244 9.08 -16.71 30.92
N LEU A 245 9.99 -17.49 31.50
CA LEU A 245 9.98 -18.04 32.87
C LEU A 245 8.90 -19.10 33.14
N SER A 246 7.68 -18.91 32.67
CA SER A 246 6.54 -19.79 32.97
C SER A 246 6.21 -20.80 31.86
N TYR A 247 6.54 -20.48 30.62
CA TYR A 247 6.34 -21.31 29.43
C TYR A 247 7.22 -20.77 28.30
N GLU A 248 7.17 -21.44 27.15
CA GLU A 248 7.96 -21.14 25.97
C GLU A 248 7.10 -20.39 24.92
N TYR A 249 7.73 -19.45 24.22
CA TYR A 249 7.19 -18.82 23.03
C TYR A 249 7.83 -19.43 21.80
N LYS A 250 7.02 -19.78 20.80
CA LYS A 250 7.48 -20.17 19.47
C LYS A 250 7.02 -19.12 18.47
N ARG A 251 7.95 -18.46 17.78
CA ARG A 251 7.64 -17.38 16.84
C ARG A 251 8.13 -17.67 15.44
N SER A 252 7.33 -17.24 14.47
CA SER A 252 7.68 -17.33 13.05
C SER A 252 7.24 -16.09 12.30
N TRP A 253 8.16 -15.54 11.53
CA TRP A 253 7.96 -14.45 10.59
C TRP A 253 8.22 -14.98 9.19
N VAL A 254 7.33 -14.67 8.25
CA VAL A 254 7.51 -15.04 6.85
C VAL A 254 7.19 -13.85 5.96
N ALA A 255 8.04 -13.58 4.98
CA ALA A 255 7.77 -12.62 3.92
C ALA A 255 8.02 -13.26 2.55
N ASN A 256 7.10 -13.04 1.61
CA ASN A 256 7.27 -13.32 0.19
C ASN A 256 7.41 -11.97 -0.51
N LEU A 257 8.54 -11.74 -1.17
CA LEU A 257 8.93 -10.49 -1.78
C LEU A 257 9.20 -10.73 -3.26
N ARG A 258 8.67 -9.91 -4.15
CA ARG A 258 8.93 -10.03 -5.59
C ARG A 258 10.43 -9.90 -5.86
N GLN A 259 11.00 -10.82 -6.64
CA GLN A 259 12.44 -10.83 -6.88
C GLN A 259 12.94 -9.56 -7.56
N ALA A 260 12.17 -8.99 -8.49
CA ALA A 260 12.64 -7.88 -9.32
C ALA A 260 12.99 -6.60 -8.52
N ASP A 261 12.31 -6.34 -7.41
CA ASP A 261 12.36 -5.06 -6.69
C ASP A 261 12.11 -5.17 -5.18
N LEU A 262 11.93 -6.39 -4.65
CA LEU A 262 11.53 -6.68 -3.27
C LEU A 262 10.16 -6.14 -2.83
N ALA A 263 9.29 -5.74 -3.77
CA ALA A 263 7.93 -5.36 -3.41
C ALA A 263 7.24 -6.52 -2.65
N PRO A 264 6.65 -6.27 -1.48
CA PRO A 264 5.98 -7.33 -0.72
C PRO A 264 4.82 -7.91 -1.52
N LEU A 265 4.67 -9.23 -1.44
CA LEU A 265 3.53 -9.96 -1.99
C LEU A 265 2.66 -10.49 -0.85
N LYS A 266 3.31 -11.00 0.20
CA LYS A 266 2.65 -11.50 1.40
C LYS A 266 3.60 -11.49 2.59
N ALA A 267 3.12 -11.17 3.77
CA ALA A 267 3.85 -11.41 5.01
C ALA A 267 2.95 -12.01 6.07
N SER A 268 3.51 -12.82 6.96
CA SER A 268 2.78 -13.41 8.07
C SER A 268 3.64 -13.48 9.32
N PHE A 269 2.98 -13.37 10.46
CA PHE A 269 3.55 -13.60 11.78
C PHE A 269 2.70 -14.65 12.50
N ALA A 270 3.36 -15.57 13.19
CA ALA A 270 2.73 -16.49 14.10
C ALA A 270 3.47 -16.50 15.44
N SER A 271 2.71 -16.48 16.53
CA SER A 271 3.20 -16.69 17.89
C SER A 271 2.36 -17.78 18.54
N PHE A 272 3.02 -18.77 19.12
CA PHE A 272 2.39 -19.82 19.90
C PHE A 272 2.99 -19.80 21.30
N ASP A 273 2.12 -19.67 22.29
CA ASP A 273 2.48 -19.78 23.69
C ASP A 273 1.30 -20.34 24.50
N TRP A 274 1.50 -20.53 25.81
CA TRP A 274 0.46 -21.13 26.66
C TRP A 274 -0.76 -20.23 26.85
N CYS A 275 -0.56 -18.91 26.90
CA CYS A 275 -1.62 -17.95 27.16
C CYS A 275 -2.40 -17.62 25.88
N ALA A 276 -1.73 -17.43 24.74
CA ALA A 276 -2.38 -17.08 23.50
C ALA A 276 -1.69 -17.65 22.26
N ASN A 277 -2.49 -18.08 21.29
CA ASN A 277 -2.01 -18.26 19.93
C ASN A 277 -2.40 -17.05 19.08
N GLN A 278 -1.48 -16.61 18.23
CA GLN A 278 -1.67 -15.47 17.33
C GLN A 278 -1.23 -15.83 15.91
N TYR A 279 -2.03 -15.41 14.95
CA TYR A 279 -1.69 -15.41 13.53
C TYR A 279 -2.04 -14.06 12.92
N ARG A 280 -1.09 -13.44 12.23
CA ARG A 280 -1.25 -12.20 11.49
C ARG A 280 -0.80 -12.42 10.05
N GLU A 281 -1.54 -11.91 9.09
CA GLU A 281 -1.21 -11.97 7.68
C GLU A 281 -1.51 -10.64 6.99
N PHE A 282 -0.61 -10.24 6.10
CA PHE A 282 -0.77 -9.15 5.15
C PHE A 282 -0.61 -9.69 3.73
N VAL A 283 -1.57 -9.41 2.85
CA VAL A 283 -1.49 -9.72 1.42
C VAL A 283 -1.45 -8.41 0.65
N PHE A 284 -0.44 -8.22 -0.19
CA PHE A 284 -0.17 -6.97 -0.86
C PHE A 284 -0.63 -7.04 -2.32
N GLY A 285 -1.63 -6.22 -2.66
CA GLY A 285 -2.15 -6.06 -4.01
C GLY A 285 -1.24 -5.20 -4.88
N SER A 286 -1.30 -5.42 -6.20
CA SER A 286 -0.54 -4.64 -7.19
C SER A 286 -0.98 -3.17 -7.29
N ASP A 287 -2.19 -2.87 -6.84
CA ASP A 287 -2.78 -1.53 -6.74
C ASP A 287 -2.36 -0.77 -5.46
N GLY A 288 -1.57 -1.41 -4.59
CA GLY A 288 -1.16 -0.86 -3.29
C GLY A 288 -2.19 -1.07 -2.18
N ALA A 289 -3.24 -1.86 -2.42
CA ALA A 289 -4.09 -2.38 -1.37
C ALA A 289 -3.32 -3.42 -0.53
N VAL A 290 -3.66 -3.50 0.76
CA VAL A 290 -3.13 -4.49 1.69
C VAL A 290 -4.29 -5.08 2.46
N ASP A 291 -4.57 -6.36 2.21
CA ASP A 291 -5.53 -7.12 2.98
C ASP A 291 -4.86 -7.63 4.26
N HIS A 292 -5.56 -7.50 5.38
CA HIS A 292 -5.10 -7.87 6.69
C HIS A 292 -6.01 -8.93 7.29
N LEU A 293 -5.39 -9.98 7.85
CA LEU A 293 -6.07 -10.99 8.65
C LEU A 293 -5.34 -11.13 9.98
N PHE A 294 -6.09 -11.02 11.07
CA PHE A 294 -5.59 -11.28 12.41
C PHE A 294 -6.49 -12.29 13.12
N ARG A 295 -5.85 -13.29 13.74
CA ARG A 295 -6.49 -14.29 14.58
C ARG A 295 -5.78 -14.37 15.91
N SER A 296 -6.54 -14.31 16.99
CA SER A 296 -6.00 -14.48 18.33
C SER A 296 -7.00 -15.05 19.32
N ASP A 297 -6.51 -15.89 20.23
CA ASP A 297 -7.28 -16.40 21.36
C ASP A 297 -7.60 -15.29 22.38
N ASP A 298 -6.70 -14.32 22.59
CA ASP A 298 -6.80 -13.31 23.65
C ASP A 298 -7.11 -11.89 23.16
N TYR A 299 -6.72 -11.56 21.92
CA TYR A 299 -6.78 -10.19 21.40
C TYR A 299 -7.87 -9.98 20.35
N GLY A 300 -8.73 -10.99 20.15
CA GLY A 300 -9.79 -10.98 19.16
C GLY A 300 -9.31 -11.27 17.73
N ASN A 301 -10.24 -11.20 16.78
CA ASN A 301 -10.00 -11.46 15.37
C ASN A 301 -10.33 -10.21 14.55
N ALA A 302 -9.54 -9.93 13.52
CA ALA A 302 -9.77 -8.82 12.62
C ALA A 302 -9.60 -9.24 11.16
N THR A 303 -10.32 -8.54 10.28
CA THR A 303 -10.13 -8.61 8.83
C THR A 303 -10.34 -7.20 8.30
N ASP A 304 -9.29 -6.62 7.74
CA ASP A 304 -9.26 -5.23 7.29
C ASP A 304 -8.64 -5.15 5.90
N ALA A 305 -8.83 -4.02 5.23
CA ALA A 305 -8.15 -3.70 3.99
C ALA A 305 -7.71 -2.23 4.01
N TRP A 306 -6.47 -1.97 3.58
CA TRP A 306 -5.88 -0.63 3.59
C TRP A 306 -5.30 -0.28 2.23
N LEU A 307 -5.48 0.97 1.78
CA LEU A 307 -4.81 1.48 0.58
C LEU A 307 -3.57 2.26 1.00
N LEU A 308 -2.41 1.60 0.98
CA LEU A 308 -1.17 2.18 1.51
C LEU A 308 -0.23 2.71 0.42
N GLY A 309 -0.40 2.23 -0.82
CA GLY A 309 0.43 2.60 -1.97
C GLY A 309 1.82 1.93 -1.94
N PRO A 310 2.67 2.22 -2.95
CA PRO A 310 3.97 1.57 -3.08
C PRO A 310 4.98 1.98 -1.99
N GLY A 311 6.05 1.19 -1.86
CA GLY A 311 7.17 1.48 -0.95
C GLY A 311 6.86 1.26 0.53
N VAL A 312 5.84 0.46 0.83
CA VAL A 312 5.49 0.01 2.18
C VAL A 312 5.95 -1.43 2.35
N TYR A 313 6.70 -1.69 3.41
CA TYR A 313 7.28 -3.00 3.70
C TYR A 313 6.81 -3.51 5.07
N PRO A 314 6.42 -4.79 5.21
CA PRO A 314 6.17 -5.37 6.51
C PRO A 314 7.49 -5.58 7.27
N PRO A 315 7.50 -5.62 8.61
CA PRO A 315 8.72 -5.85 9.41
C PRO A 315 9.50 -7.09 8.96
N ALA A 316 8.81 -8.19 8.65
CA ALA A 316 9.43 -9.43 8.15
C ALA A 316 10.24 -9.26 6.84
N ALA A 317 10.03 -8.19 6.08
CA ALA A 317 10.77 -7.92 4.85
C ALA A 317 12.12 -7.21 5.08
N ILE A 318 12.28 -6.54 6.23
CA ILE A 318 13.41 -5.65 6.50
C ILE A 318 14.77 -6.35 6.36
N PRO A 319 14.99 -7.58 6.87
CA PRO A 319 16.28 -8.27 6.69
C PRO A 319 16.67 -8.47 5.23
N VAL A 320 15.73 -8.82 4.34
CA VAL A 320 15.99 -8.97 2.91
C VAL A 320 16.14 -7.62 2.23
N LEU A 321 15.32 -6.63 2.62
CA LEU A 321 15.39 -5.27 2.09
C LEU A 321 16.76 -4.67 2.36
N ILE A 322 17.28 -4.73 3.59
CA ILE A 322 18.62 -4.26 3.96
C ILE A 322 19.71 -4.86 3.05
N ARG A 323 19.59 -6.13 2.66
CA ARG A 323 20.53 -6.77 1.72
C ARG A 323 20.38 -6.23 0.30
N GLY A 324 19.13 -6.00 -0.12
CA GLY A 324 18.78 -5.48 -1.44
C GLY A 324 18.98 -3.99 -1.65
N LEU A 325 19.06 -3.17 -0.59
CA LEU A 325 19.13 -1.71 -0.72
C LEU A 325 20.33 -1.26 -1.57
N ASP A 326 20.05 -0.38 -2.53
CA ASP A 326 21.07 0.39 -3.23
C ASP A 326 21.34 1.69 -2.45
N LEU A 327 22.56 1.84 -1.97
CA LEU A 327 23.00 2.99 -1.16
C LEU A 327 24.14 3.75 -1.84
N SER A 328 24.41 3.51 -3.13
CA SER A 328 25.51 4.18 -3.85
C SER A 328 25.29 5.69 -3.96
N ASP A 329 24.03 6.10 -4.08
CA ASP A 329 23.63 7.49 -4.35
C ASP A 329 23.21 8.25 -3.08
N GLY A 330 23.34 7.62 -1.91
CA GLY A 330 23.04 8.21 -0.61
C GLY A 330 21.96 7.46 0.17
N PRO A 331 21.36 8.10 1.19
CA PRO A 331 20.31 7.51 2.00
C PRO A 331 19.04 7.21 1.19
N VAL A 332 18.38 6.11 1.53
CA VAL A 332 17.09 5.71 0.94
C VAL A 332 16.01 5.73 2.00
N THR A 333 14.81 6.17 1.61
CA THR A 333 13.65 6.27 2.50
C THR A 333 12.53 5.37 2.00
N PHE A 334 11.90 4.67 2.93
CA PHE A 334 10.73 3.83 2.68
C PHE A 334 9.78 3.90 3.88
N ARG A 335 8.69 3.14 3.82
CA ARG A 335 7.71 3.04 4.90
C ARG A 335 7.64 1.61 5.43
N VAL A 336 7.48 1.47 6.73
CA VAL A 336 7.28 0.19 7.41
C VAL A 336 5.85 0.12 7.92
N LEU A 337 5.17 -0.98 7.58
CA LEU A 337 3.79 -1.25 8.00
C LEU A 337 3.77 -1.62 9.49
N THR A 338 2.91 -0.98 10.25
CA THR A 338 2.56 -1.41 11.61
C THR A 338 1.44 -2.43 11.54
N HIS A 339 1.26 -3.18 12.62
CA HIS A 339 0.21 -4.17 12.67
C HIS A 339 -1.22 -3.61 12.74
N GLU A 340 -1.36 -2.32 12.99
CA GLU A 340 -2.64 -1.60 13.04
C GLU A 340 -2.99 -0.95 11.69
N GLY A 341 -2.18 -1.19 10.64
CA GLY A 341 -2.42 -0.62 9.31
C GLY A 341 -1.90 0.80 9.12
N SER A 342 -1.20 1.36 10.11
CA SER A 342 -0.47 2.62 9.96
C SER A 342 0.92 2.38 9.37
N THR A 343 1.61 3.44 8.93
CA THR A 343 2.97 3.32 8.38
C THR A 343 3.93 4.27 9.06
N VAL A 344 5.13 3.79 9.37
CA VAL A 344 6.24 4.59 9.91
C VAL A 344 7.28 4.80 8.82
N ARG A 345 7.77 6.03 8.68
CA ARG A 345 8.89 6.30 7.76
C ARG A 345 10.18 5.71 8.36
N ALA A 346 10.95 5.05 7.52
CA ALA A 346 12.30 4.59 7.84
C ALA A 346 13.31 5.10 6.82
N THR A 347 14.52 5.42 7.27
CA THR A 347 15.61 5.88 6.42
C THR A 347 16.86 5.04 6.66
N ALA A 348 17.38 4.43 5.61
CA ALA A 348 18.60 3.67 5.62
C ALA A 348 19.75 4.48 5.02
N SER A 349 20.92 4.47 5.67
CA SER A 349 22.13 5.13 5.17
C SER A 349 23.36 4.29 5.42
N LEU A 350 24.28 4.26 4.44
CA LEU A 350 25.59 3.64 4.62
C LEU A 350 26.47 4.51 5.52
N GLU A 351 27.00 3.93 6.59
CA GLU A 351 27.89 4.64 7.53
C GLU A 351 29.37 4.41 7.26
N GLY A 352 29.70 3.29 6.62
CA GLY A 352 31.06 2.90 6.35
C GLY A 352 31.20 1.40 6.10
N SER A 353 32.45 0.96 6.03
CA SER A 353 32.80 -0.45 5.91
C SER A 353 33.75 -0.84 7.04
N GLU A 354 33.61 -2.05 7.56
CA GLU A 354 34.46 -2.63 8.59
C GLU A 354 34.49 -4.15 8.50
N VAL A 355 35.32 -4.80 9.31
CA VAL A 355 35.32 -6.26 9.43
C VAL A 355 34.42 -6.67 10.60
N ARG A 356 33.37 -7.45 10.34
CA ARG A 356 32.49 -8.03 11.37
C ARG A 356 32.31 -9.51 11.12
N GLY A 357 32.40 -10.35 12.16
CA GLY A 357 32.32 -11.81 12.01
C GLY A 357 33.39 -12.39 11.07
N GLY A 358 34.55 -11.72 10.93
CA GLY A 358 35.61 -12.13 10.01
C GLY A 358 35.35 -11.84 8.53
N LEU A 359 34.27 -11.11 8.20
CA LEU A 359 33.90 -10.73 6.84
C LEU A 359 33.99 -9.22 6.65
N ASP A 360 34.40 -8.78 5.46
CA ASP A 360 34.25 -7.39 5.04
C ASP A 360 32.75 -7.06 4.96
N ALA A 361 32.34 -6.04 5.70
CA ALA A 361 30.95 -5.68 5.90
C ALA A 361 30.73 -4.18 5.68
N GLN A 362 29.57 -3.84 5.13
CA GLN A 362 29.01 -2.50 5.17
C GLN A 362 28.18 -2.34 6.43
N ARG A 363 28.41 -1.26 7.17
CA ARG A 363 27.56 -0.86 8.29
C ARG A 363 26.48 0.10 7.80
N ILE A 364 25.22 -0.29 7.95
CA ILE A 364 24.04 0.44 7.50
C ILE A 364 23.26 0.88 8.74
N SER A 365 23.00 2.17 8.85
CA SER A 365 22.10 2.71 9.86
C SER A 365 20.68 2.70 9.32
N LEU A 366 19.72 2.19 10.10
CA LEU A 366 18.30 2.28 9.83
C LEU A 366 17.62 3.06 10.96
N SER A 367 17.10 4.24 10.64
CA SER A 367 16.39 5.11 11.59
C SER A 367 14.90 5.12 11.31
N TYR A 368 14.08 5.13 12.35
CA TYR A 368 12.62 5.13 12.27
C TYR A 368 12.04 6.43 12.86
N ASP A 369 11.04 7.02 12.19
CA ASP A 369 10.32 8.20 12.69
C ASP A 369 9.31 7.84 13.81
N GLY A 370 9.17 6.55 14.14
CA GLY A 370 8.24 6.00 15.12
C GLY A 370 8.57 4.55 15.46
N VAL A 371 7.80 3.95 16.37
CA VAL A 371 7.98 2.54 16.76
C VAL A 371 7.24 1.62 15.81
N VAL A 372 7.90 0.56 15.36
CA VAL A 372 7.28 -0.57 14.66
C VAL A 372 7.66 -1.88 15.35
N GLU A 373 6.99 -2.97 14.98
CA GLU A 373 7.26 -4.29 15.54
C GLU A 373 8.67 -4.75 15.11
N SER A 374 9.47 -5.22 16.06
CA SER A 374 10.80 -5.77 15.83
C SER A 374 10.74 -7.30 15.80
N LEU A 375 11.37 -7.90 14.79
CA LEU A 375 11.42 -9.36 14.63
C LEU A 375 12.07 -10.05 15.84
N ILE A 376 12.98 -9.35 16.51
CA ILE A 376 13.78 -9.86 17.62
C ILE A 376 13.83 -8.94 18.84
N GLY A 377 12.96 -7.94 18.95
CA GLY A 377 13.03 -6.96 20.05
C GLY A 377 11.67 -6.57 20.62
N GLU A 378 10.58 -7.21 20.16
CA GLU A 378 9.19 -6.78 20.29
C GLU A 378 8.92 -5.47 19.55
N ASP A 379 9.63 -4.40 19.94
CA ASP A 379 9.56 -3.06 19.38
C ASP A 379 10.92 -2.62 18.86
N THR A 380 10.94 -1.89 17.75
CA THR A 380 12.18 -1.34 17.20
C THR A 380 12.77 -0.28 18.12
N ALA A 381 14.10 -0.21 18.18
CA ALA A 381 14.79 0.99 18.62
C ALA A 381 14.55 2.14 17.64
N PRO A 382 14.66 3.42 18.07
CA PRO A 382 14.61 4.57 17.16
C PRO A 382 15.63 4.47 16.02
N ARG A 383 16.71 3.74 16.27
CA ARG A 383 17.77 3.48 15.32
C ARG A 383 18.43 2.12 15.56
N GLU A 384 18.66 1.42 14.46
CA GLU A 384 19.34 0.13 14.39
C GLU A 384 20.58 0.24 13.50
N LEU A 385 21.60 -0.55 13.81
CA LEU A 385 22.78 -0.76 12.98
C LEU A 385 22.74 -2.17 12.41
N TRP A 386 22.94 -2.28 11.09
CA TRP A 386 22.91 -3.53 10.35
C TRP A 386 24.24 -3.75 9.65
N TRP A 387 24.76 -4.98 9.69
CA TRP A 387 25.99 -5.35 8.99
C TRP A 387 25.69 -6.33 7.86
N ARG A 388 26.04 -5.92 6.64
CA ARG A 388 25.84 -6.67 5.41
C ARG A 388 27.19 -6.96 4.77
N SER A 389 27.49 -8.21 4.40
CA SER A 389 28.75 -8.52 3.72
C SER A 389 28.87 -7.75 2.39
N THR A 390 30.08 -7.38 2.01
CA THR A 390 30.38 -6.75 0.71
C THR A 390 30.41 -7.76 -0.45
N GLY A 391 30.36 -9.05 -0.13
CA GLY A 391 30.35 -10.13 -1.10
C GLY A 391 29.07 -10.18 -1.96
N PRO A 392 29.07 -10.99 -3.03
CA PRO A 392 27.96 -11.06 -3.99
C PRO A 392 26.64 -11.54 -3.37
N ASP A 393 26.71 -12.33 -2.29
CA ASP A 393 25.54 -12.82 -1.56
C ASP A 393 24.99 -11.80 -0.53
N ARG A 394 25.74 -10.74 -0.22
CA ARG A 394 25.37 -9.69 0.74
C ARG A 394 24.77 -10.26 2.02
N ARG A 395 25.46 -11.23 2.63
CA ARG A 395 25.02 -11.91 3.86
C ARG A 395 24.67 -10.90 4.93
N LEU A 396 23.57 -11.14 5.64
CA LEU A 396 23.30 -10.42 6.88
C LEU A 396 24.19 -11.00 7.99
N ILE A 397 25.08 -10.19 8.53
CA ILE A 397 26.08 -10.59 9.52
C ILE A 397 25.60 -10.26 10.94
N ALA A 398 25.07 -9.06 11.15
CA ALA A 398 24.62 -8.64 12.47
C ALA A 398 23.56 -7.53 12.41
N LEU A 399 22.86 -7.36 13.53
CA LEU A 399 21.93 -6.28 13.85
C LEU A 399 22.18 -5.85 15.30
N GLU A 400 22.25 -4.56 15.57
CA GLU A 400 22.34 -4.01 16.93
C GLU A 400 21.38 -2.82 17.08
N ALA A 401 20.55 -2.85 18.13
CA ALA A 401 19.78 -1.71 18.57
C ALA A 401 20.70 -0.67 19.21
N THR A 402 20.64 0.59 18.78
CA THR A 402 21.56 1.64 19.29
C THR A 402 21.31 2.02 20.76
N ASP A 403 20.14 1.68 21.30
CA ASP A 403 19.80 1.81 22.71
C ASP A 403 20.27 0.60 23.57
N GLY A 404 20.87 -0.41 22.93
CA GLY A 404 21.38 -1.62 23.58
C GLY A 404 20.31 -2.65 23.98
N ARG A 405 19.06 -2.50 23.55
CA ARG A 405 17.97 -3.40 23.98
C ARG A 405 18.01 -4.79 23.35
N TYR A 406 18.52 -4.91 22.14
CA TYR A 406 18.68 -6.20 21.46
C TYR A 406 19.81 -6.18 20.44
N SER A 407 20.37 -7.36 20.18
CA SER A 407 21.35 -7.61 19.15
C SER A 407 21.15 -8.99 18.53
N MET A 408 21.71 -9.18 17.34
CA MET A 408 21.71 -10.44 16.62
C MET A 408 23.02 -10.57 15.87
N GLU A 409 23.71 -11.70 16.00
CA GLU A 409 24.99 -11.95 15.34
C GLU A 409 25.01 -13.33 14.69
N LEU A 410 25.52 -13.38 13.45
CA LEU A 410 25.60 -14.59 12.64
C LEU A 410 26.54 -15.60 13.30
N VAL A 411 26.02 -16.80 13.55
CA VAL A 411 26.77 -17.93 14.10
C VAL A 411 27.21 -18.87 13.00
N GLU A 412 26.28 -19.22 12.11
CA GLU A 412 26.52 -20.21 11.06
C GLU A 412 25.62 -19.95 9.85
N LEU A 413 26.15 -20.25 8.66
CA LEU A 413 25.41 -20.13 7.41
C LEU A 413 25.72 -21.32 6.50
N LEU A 414 24.67 -21.86 5.89
CA LEU A 414 24.74 -22.94 4.92
C LEU A 414 23.89 -22.59 3.70
N ARG A 415 24.36 -22.95 2.50
CA ARG A 415 23.51 -23.05 1.32
C ARG A 415 23.23 -24.51 1.00
N SER A 416 21.95 -24.84 0.84
CA SER A 416 21.49 -26.22 0.69
C SER A 416 20.14 -26.28 -0.04
N PRO A 417 19.91 -27.31 -0.88
CA PRO A 417 18.58 -27.70 -1.31
C PRO A 417 17.86 -28.43 -0.16
N TYR A 418 17.50 -27.73 0.91
CA TYR A 418 17.01 -28.32 2.18
C TYR A 418 15.75 -29.22 2.06
N TRP A 419 15.09 -29.22 0.91
CA TRP A 419 13.98 -30.12 0.60
C TRP A 419 14.44 -31.51 0.10
N GLU A 420 15.73 -31.69 -0.18
CA GLU A 420 16.35 -32.92 -0.65
C GLU A 420 17.27 -33.58 0.41
N GLU A 421 17.68 -32.83 1.44
CA GLU A 421 18.64 -33.30 2.44
C GLU A 421 18.35 -32.77 3.85
N ASP A 422 18.84 -33.48 4.87
CA ASP A 422 18.84 -32.98 6.25
C ASP A 422 20.04 -32.04 6.45
N VAL A 423 19.71 -30.78 6.64
CA VAL A 423 20.68 -29.70 6.73
C VAL A 423 21.45 -29.70 8.06
N TYR A 424 20.90 -30.30 9.12
CA TYR A 424 21.56 -30.37 10.43
C TYR A 424 22.74 -31.35 10.44
N GLU A 425 22.79 -32.29 9.49
CA GLU A 425 23.97 -33.15 9.29
C GLU A 425 25.16 -32.38 8.69
N ARG A 426 24.90 -31.26 8.02
CA ARG A 426 25.93 -30.44 7.34
C ARG A 426 26.43 -29.26 8.18
N LEU A 427 25.69 -28.87 9.21
CA LEU A 427 26.06 -27.79 10.11
C LEU A 427 27.15 -28.25 11.09
N GLU A 428 28.17 -27.42 11.26
CA GLU A 428 29.30 -27.62 12.14
C GLU A 428 28.97 -27.22 13.58
N ILE A 429 28.21 -26.13 13.77
CA ILE A 429 27.94 -25.52 15.08
C ILE A 429 26.52 -25.84 15.55
N ILE A 430 25.52 -25.60 14.70
CA ILE A 430 24.11 -25.77 15.03
C ILE A 430 23.68 -27.21 14.82
N ARG A 431 23.35 -27.91 15.90
CA ARG A 431 23.02 -29.35 15.88
C ARG A 431 21.52 -29.64 15.96
N GLU A 432 20.73 -28.66 16.40
CA GLU A 432 19.29 -28.81 16.64
C GLU A 432 18.54 -27.59 16.11
N ARG A 433 17.24 -27.76 15.86
CA ARG A 433 16.38 -26.69 15.37
C ARG A 433 16.12 -25.66 16.48
N PRO A 434 16.34 -24.36 16.21
CA PRO A 434 15.94 -23.28 17.11
C PRO A 434 14.43 -23.10 17.26
#